data_AF-A0A291E5Q7-F1
#
_entry.id   AF-A0A291E5Q7-F1
#
_cell.length_a   1.000
_cell.length_b   1.000
_cell.length_c   1.000
_cell.angle_alpha   90.00
_cell.angle_beta   90.00
_cell.angle_gamma   90.00
#
_symmetry.space_group_name_H-M   'P 1'
#
loop_
_entity.id
_entity.type
_entity.pdbx_description
1 polymer ?
#
loop_
_entity_poly.entity_id
_entity_poly.type
_entity_poly.pdbx_seq_one_letter_code
_entity_poly.pdbx_strand_id
1 'polypeptide(L)'
;MLSWLYDGRVKRRPLMNRLFQAYQQRWPLHEWLAEGIDENRLDWLIKQVLQKGHYHRQFPVRISKPFDESRGLVEGRVFSEMRGFLAVTDHSRLIMLSDQFHWSLITKMDEETLWFFDSNGRTTMPRKTFSLRAGATRRQLFPEAIYFIEREF
;
A
#
# COMPACT_ATOMS: atom_id res chain seq x y z
N MET A 1 1.02 -6.40 -4.22
CA MET A 1 1.40 -5.19 -4.97
C MET A 1 2.00 -5.55 -6.32
N LEU A 2 3.30 -5.86 -6.44
CA LEU A 2 3.94 -6.09 -7.75
C LEU A 2 3.31 -7.23 -8.57
N SER A 3 2.91 -8.33 -7.93
CA SER A 3 2.23 -9.42 -8.64
C SER A 3 0.92 -8.99 -9.31
N TRP A 4 0.26 -7.95 -8.80
CA TRP A 4 -0.96 -7.40 -9.41
C TRP A 4 -0.61 -6.46 -10.56
N LEU A 5 0.33 -5.52 -10.35
CA LEU A 5 0.77 -4.54 -11.37
C LEU A 5 1.40 -5.16 -12.63
N TYR A 6 1.83 -6.42 -12.52
CA TYR A 6 2.52 -7.14 -13.59
C TYR A 6 1.81 -8.45 -13.95
N ASP A 7 0.50 -8.56 -13.70
CA ASP A 7 -0.34 -9.69 -14.13
C ASP A 7 0.28 -11.07 -13.80
N GLY A 8 0.85 -11.20 -12.60
CA GLY A 8 1.48 -12.44 -12.12
C GLY A 8 2.86 -12.77 -12.70
N ARG A 9 3.46 -11.88 -13.51
CA ARG A 9 4.87 -12.01 -13.97
C ARG A 9 5.84 -11.92 -12.79
N VAL A 10 5.55 -11.06 -11.82
CA VAL A 10 6.29 -11.03 -10.55
C VAL A 10 5.77 -12.12 -9.62
N LYS A 11 6.57 -13.15 -9.39
CA LYS A 11 6.20 -14.27 -8.52
C LYS A 11 6.23 -13.87 -7.05
N ARG A 12 5.14 -14.14 -6.33
CA ARG A 12 4.95 -13.77 -4.92
C ARG A 12 6.03 -14.34 -4.00
N ARG A 13 6.34 -15.64 -4.11
CA ARG A 13 7.28 -16.32 -3.18
C ARG A 13 8.71 -15.76 -3.29
N PRO A 14 9.32 -15.61 -4.48
CA PRO A 14 10.61 -14.95 -4.62
C PRO A 14 10.64 -13.51 -4.08
N LEU A 15 9.58 -12.73 -4.31
CA LEU A 15 9.47 -11.37 -3.80
C LEU A 15 9.42 -11.34 -2.27
N MET A 16 8.58 -12.19 -1.65
CA MET A 16 8.50 -12.31 -0.19
C MET A 16 9.83 -12.74 0.43
N ASN A 17 10.50 -13.73 -0.16
CA ASN A 17 11.82 -14.16 0.32
C ASN A 17 12.83 -13.02 0.27
N ARG A 18 12.82 -12.21 -0.80
CA ARG A 18 13.72 -11.06 -0.91
C ARG A 18 13.42 -9.99 0.13
N LEU A 19 12.15 -9.73 0.41
CA LEU A 19 11.71 -8.80 1.46
C LEU A 19 12.17 -9.28 2.84
N PHE A 20 11.95 -10.55 3.19
CA PHE A 20 12.44 -11.12 4.45
C PHE A 20 13.96 -11.08 4.56
N GLN A 21 14.66 -11.39 3.47
CA GLN A 21 16.12 -11.31 3.44
C GLN A 21 16.66 -9.91 3.66
N ALA A 22 15.98 -8.88 3.13
CA ALA A 22 16.36 -7.50 3.38
C ALA A 22 16.03 -7.10 4.82
N TYR A 23 14.83 -7.44 5.29
CA TYR A 23 14.37 -7.10 6.64
C TYR A 23 15.30 -7.65 7.73
N GLN A 24 15.69 -8.93 7.62
CA GLN A 24 16.57 -9.57 8.61
C GLN A 24 17.98 -8.98 8.69
N GLN A 25 18.38 -8.11 7.75
CA GLN A 25 19.65 -7.38 7.86
C GLN A 25 19.58 -6.25 8.89
N ARG A 26 18.37 -5.86 9.33
CA ARG A 26 18.17 -4.70 10.22
C ARG A 26 17.29 -5.00 11.43
N TRP A 27 16.33 -5.93 11.30
CA TRP A 27 15.40 -6.26 12.38
C TRP A 27 15.21 -7.77 12.51
N PRO A 28 14.96 -8.29 13.72
CA PRO A 28 14.62 -9.70 13.92
C PRO A 28 13.33 -10.08 13.19
N LEU A 29 13.37 -11.12 12.35
CA LEU A 29 12.20 -11.54 11.56
C LEU A 29 10.97 -11.90 12.41
N HIS A 30 11.18 -12.36 13.66
CA HIS A 30 10.09 -12.70 14.55
C HIS A 30 9.23 -11.49 14.93
N GLU A 31 9.78 -10.27 14.97
CA GLU A 31 9.01 -9.05 15.21
C GLU A 31 8.01 -8.83 14.08
N TRP A 32 8.43 -9.00 12.82
CA TRP A 32 7.49 -8.93 11.70
C TRP A 32 6.38 -9.98 11.84
N LEU A 33 6.75 -11.24 12.12
CA LEU A 33 5.77 -12.32 12.21
C LEU A 33 4.77 -12.13 13.36
N ALA A 34 5.19 -11.55 14.48
CA ALA A 34 4.36 -11.37 15.67
C ALA A 34 3.56 -10.06 15.64
N GLU A 35 4.16 -8.97 15.18
CA GLU A 35 3.62 -7.61 15.33
C GLU A 35 3.22 -6.97 13.99
N GLY A 36 3.54 -7.63 12.87
CA GLY A 36 3.41 -7.03 11.56
C GLY A 36 4.56 -6.07 11.26
N ILE A 37 4.36 -5.19 10.29
CA ILE A 37 5.38 -4.23 9.86
C ILE A 37 4.82 -2.82 9.98
N ASP A 38 5.55 -1.93 10.66
CA ASP A 38 5.22 -0.51 10.70
C ASP A 38 5.61 0.21 9.40
N GLU A 39 5.10 1.43 9.24
CA GLU A 39 5.31 2.28 8.06
C GLU A 39 6.80 2.57 7.81
N ASN A 40 7.59 2.92 8.84
CA ASN A 40 9.03 3.18 8.70
C ASN A 40 9.82 1.96 8.21
N ARG A 41 9.50 0.77 8.74
CA ARG A 41 10.12 -0.50 8.32
C ARG A 41 9.73 -0.83 6.88
N LEU A 42 8.47 -0.60 6.51
CA LEU A 42 7.97 -0.82 5.15
C LEU A 42 8.61 0.13 4.15
N ASP A 43 8.76 1.41 4.48
CA ASP A 43 9.46 2.42 3.68
C ASP A 43 10.88 1.98 3.35
N TRP A 44 11.59 1.48 4.36
CA TRP A 44 12.95 0.96 4.17
C TRP A 44 12.95 -0.25 3.22
N LEU A 45 12.02 -1.19 3.36
CA LEU A 45 11.94 -2.36 2.48
C LEU A 45 11.60 -1.99 1.04
N ILE A 46 10.66 -1.07 0.83
CA ILE A 46 10.34 -0.53 -0.48
C ILE A 46 11.61 0.03 -1.13
N LYS A 47 12.35 0.85 -0.39
CA LYS A 47 13.59 1.47 -0.85
C LYS A 47 14.68 0.45 -1.19
N GLN A 48 14.87 -0.58 -0.37
CA GLN A 48 15.94 -1.56 -0.59
C GLN A 48 15.61 -2.64 -1.61
N VAL A 49 14.33 -3.03 -1.71
CA VAL A 49 13.94 -4.19 -2.53
C VAL A 49 13.29 -3.77 -3.84
N LEU A 50 12.41 -2.77 -3.82
CA LEU A 50 11.60 -2.40 -4.98
C LEU A 50 12.23 -1.27 -5.79
N GLN A 51 12.89 -0.33 -5.11
CA GLN A 51 13.52 0.83 -5.75
C GLN A 51 15.02 0.62 -6.05
N LYS A 52 15.55 -0.58 -5.80
CA LYS A 52 16.94 -0.95 -6.12
C LYS A 52 17.05 -2.36 -6.72
N GLY A 53 18.17 -2.61 -7.39
CA GLY A 53 18.57 -3.96 -7.79
C GLY A 53 17.67 -4.60 -8.86
N HIS A 54 17.30 -5.87 -8.65
CA HIS A 54 16.58 -6.67 -9.64
C HIS A 54 15.17 -6.13 -9.94
N TYR A 55 14.35 -5.89 -8.91
CA TYR A 55 12.96 -5.47 -9.11
C TYR A 55 12.85 -4.08 -9.72
N HIS A 56 13.70 -3.13 -9.32
CA HIS A 56 13.72 -1.81 -9.95
C HIS A 56 14.03 -1.88 -11.46
N ARG A 57 14.95 -2.74 -11.88
CA ARG A 57 15.37 -2.87 -13.28
C ARG A 57 14.37 -3.63 -14.14
N GLN A 58 13.79 -4.72 -13.62
CA GLN A 58 12.89 -5.59 -14.39
C GLN A 58 11.41 -5.25 -14.24
N PHE A 59 11.05 -4.65 -13.11
CA PHE A 59 9.67 -4.37 -12.71
C PHE A 59 9.57 -2.97 -12.11
N PRO A 60 9.99 -1.90 -12.84
CA PRO A 60 9.96 -0.54 -12.34
C PRO A 60 8.54 -0.13 -11.92
N VAL A 61 8.45 0.55 -10.79
CA VAL A 61 7.20 1.16 -10.31
C VAL A 61 7.55 2.53 -9.74
N ARG A 62 6.63 3.48 -9.89
CA ARG A 62 6.67 4.74 -9.16
C ARG A 62 5.84 4.59 -7.90
N ILE A 63 6.40 5.02 -6.78
CA ILE A 63 5.79 4.92 -5.45
C ILE A 63 5.89 6.29 -4.82
N SER A 64 4.77 6.85 -4.38
CA SER A 64 4.71 8.14 -3.69
C SER A 64 3.80 8.05 -2.47
N LYS A 65 4.00 8.95 -1.50
CA LYS A 65 3.15 9.09 -0.31
C LYS A 65 2.55 10.50 -0.36
N PRO A 66 1.43 10.71 -1.06
CA PRO A 66 0.93 12.06 -1.37
C PRO A 66 0.47 12.83 -0.13
N PHE A 67 0.27 12.14 0.99
CA PHE A 67 -0.22 12.70 2.24
C PHE A 67 0.83 12.69 3.36
N ASP A 68 2.06 12.26 3.07
CA ASP A 68 3.14 12.28 4.05
C ASP A 68 3.41 13.72 4.49
N GLU A 69 3.67 13.90 5.79
CA GLU A 69 3.89 15.20 6.46
C GLU A 69 2.78 16.26 6.27
N SER A 70 1.65 15.89 5.66
CA SER A 70 0.58 16.83 5.34
C SER A 70 -0.25 17.18 6.57
N ARG A 71 -0.44 18.48 6.81
CA ARG A 71 -1.23 19.00 7.93
C ARG A 71 -2.63 19.39 7.49
N GLY A 72 -3.61 19.26 8.40
CA GLY A 72 -4.98 19.72 8.16
C GLY A 72 -5.73 18.94 7.07
N LEU A 73 -5.38 17.66 6.86
CA LEU A 73 -6.04 16.81 5.88
C LEU A 73 -7.53 16.62 6.24
N VAL A 74 -8.37 16.74 5.22
CA VAL A 74 -9.80 16.47 5.31
C VAL A 74 -10.09 15.12 4.67
N GLU A 75 -10.87 14.29 5.34
CA GLU A 75 -11.22 12.92 4.90
C GLU A 75 -11.72 12.90 3.44
N GLY A 76 -12.62 13.83 3.08
CA GLY A 76 -13.14 13.94 1.71
C GLY A 76 -12.08 14.25 0.66
N ARG A 77 -11.06 15.05 0.99
CA ARG A 77 -9.93 15.35 0.09
C ARG A 77 -9.08 14.11 -0.15
N VAL A 78 -8.72 13.39 0.91
CA VAL A 78 -7.93 12.16 0.81
C VAL A 78 -8.63 11.15 -0.11
N PHE A 79 -9.91 10.86 0.12
CA PHE A 79 -10.65 9.92 -0.73
C PHE A 79 -10.84 10.42 -2.17
N SER A 80 -11.04 11.73 -2.38
CA SER A 80 -11.13 12.30 -3.73
C SER A 80 -9.83 12.11 -4.50
N GLU A 81 -8.68 12.37 -3.87
CA GLU A 81 -7.36 12.19 -4.49
C GLU A 81 -7.04 10.71 -4.75
N MET A 82 -7.38 9.82 -3.82
CA MET A 82 -7.26 8.36 -4.02
C MET A 82 -8.08 7.88 -5.22
N ARG A 83 -9.33 8.33 -5.31
CA ARG A 83 -10.23 8.01 -6.42
C ARG A 83 -9.69 8.56 -7.74
N GLY A 84 -9.26 9.82 -7.75
CA GLY A 84 -8.66 10.45 -8.94
C GLY A 84 -7.41 9.72 -9.42
N PHE A 85 -6.55 9.29 -8.51
CA PHE A 85 -5.36 8.49 -8.84
C PHE A 85 -5.74 7.15 -9.49
N LEU A 86 -6.69 6.41 -8.90
CA LEU A 86 -7.13 5.10 -9.42
C LEU A 86 -7.96 5.19 -10.71
N ALA A 87 -8.56 6.33 -11.02
CA ALA A 87 -9.39 6.52 -12.22
C ALA A 87 -8.59 6.65 -13.53
N VAL A 88 -7.27 6.83 -13.45
CA VAL A 88 -6.40 6.96 -14.61
C VAL A 88 -6.17 5.59 -15.25
N THR A 89 -6.42 5.49 -16.56
CA THR A 89 -6.51 4.22 -17.30
C THR A 89 -5.31 3.90 -18.19
N ASP A 90 -4.42 4.86 -18.43
CA ASP A 90 -3.18 4.69 -19.19
C ASP A 90 -2.00 4.17 -18.34
N HIS A 91 -2.27 3.80 -17.08
CA HIS A 91 -1.32 3.19 -16.16
C HIS A 91 -1.97 2.03 -15.41
N SER A 92 -1.14 1.08 -14.94
CA SER A 92 -1.57 0.13 -13.90
C SER A 92 -1.34 0.77 -12.53
N ARG A 93 -2.41 1.00 -11.76
CA ARG A 93 -2.35 1.73 -10.48
C ARG A 93 -2.99 0.98 -9.35
N LEU A 94 -2.39 1.08 -8.17
CA LEU A 94 -2.98 0.62 -6.92
C LEU A 94 -2.58 1.55 -5.79
N ILE A 95 -3.38 1.55 -4.73
CA ILE A 95 -3.05 2.25 -3.48
C ILE A 95 -2.77 1.21 -2.42
N MET A 96 -1.63 1.30 -1.76
CA MET A 96 -1.38 0.55 -0.53
C MET A 96 -1.67 1.45 0.65
N LEU A 97 -2.46 0.97 1.61
CA LEU A 97 -2.71 1.73 2.83
C LEU A 97 -2.68 0.84 4.06
N SER A 98 -2.41 1.44 5.22
CA SER A 98 -2.65 0.78 6.50
C SER A 98 -3.85 1.38 7.21
N ASP A 99 -4.63 0.52 7.84
CA ASP A 99 -5.41 0.91 9.02
C ASP A 99 -4.71 0.41 10.30
N GLN A 100 -5.34 0.58 11.47
CA GLN A 100 -4.77 0.14 12.76
C GLN A 100 -4.61 -1.39 12.90
N PHE A 101 -5.09 -2.18 11.94
CA PHE A 101 -5.09 -3.63 11.99
C PHE A 101 -4.34 -4.27 10.83
N HIS A 102 -4.31 -3.63 9.66
CA HIS A 102 -3.89 -4.32 8.45
C HIS A 102 -3.43 -3.41 7.31
N TRP A 103 -2.44 -3.90 6.56
CA TRP A 103 -2.01 -3.36 5.28
C TRP A 103 -2.86 -3.90 4.13
N SER A 104 -3.59 -3.03 3.46
CA SER A 104 -4.48 -3.36 2.36
C SER A 104 -4.01 -2.77 1.04
N LEU A 105 -4.36 -3.44 -0.07
CA LEU A 105 -4.19 -2.91 -1.42
C LEU A 105 -5.55 -2.61 -2.01
N ILE A 106 -5.73 -1.40 -2.52
CA ILE A 106 -6.93 -0.92 -3.20
C ILE A 106 -6.65 -0.83 -4.69
N THR A 107 -7.53 -1.41 -5.48
CA THR A 107 -7.41 -1.46 -6.95
C THR A 107 -8.47 -0.63 -7.66
N LYS A 108 -9.58 -0.33 -6.97
CA LYS A 108 -10.65 0.51 -7.48
C LYS A 108 -11.33 1.22 -6.31
N MET A 109 -11.87 2.39 -6.58
CA MET A 109 -12.68 3.17 -5.64
C MET A 109 -13.76 3.94 -6.40
N ASP A 110 -14.95 4.05 -5.81
CA ASP A 110 -16.00 4.97 -6.22
C ASP A 110 -16.37 5.86 -5.02
N GLU A 111 -17.53 6.53 -5.06
CA GLU A 111 -17.92 7.46 -4.00
C GLU A 111 -18.18 6.77 -2.64
N GLU A 112 -18.57 5.50 -2.69
CA GLU A 112 -19.09 4.77 -1.52
C GLU A 112 -18.29 3.52 -1.18
N THR A 113 -17.53 2.97 -2.12
CA THR A 113 -16.96 1.62 -2.06
C THR A 113 -15.49 1.61 -2.43
N LEU A 114 -14.72 0.86 -1.66
CA LEU A 114 -13.32 0.52 -1.92
C LEU A 114 -13.27 -0.96 -2.31
N TRP A 115 -12.54 -1.28 -3.39
CA TRP A 115 -12.26 -2.65 -3.82
C TRP A 115 -10.82 -3.01 -3.50
N PHE A 116 -10.66 -4.20 -2.93
CA PHE A 116 -9.42 -4.65 -2.35
C PHE A 116 -8.82 -5.83 -3.13
N PHE A 117 -7.48 -5.84 -3.20
CA PHE A 117 -6.67 -7.00 -3.55
C PHE A 117 -5.86 -7.43 -2.32
N ASP A 118 -6.55 -7.99 -1.33
CA ASP A 118 -6.02 -8.19 0.02
C ASP A 118 -5.79 -9.67 0.34
N SER A 119 -4.73 -9.97 1.10
CA SER A 119 -4.45 -11.30 1.64
C SER A 119 -5.49 -11.79 2.65
N ASN A 120 -6.25 -10.89 3.29
CA ASN A 120 -7.30 -11.25 4.26
C ASN A 120 -8.62 -11.67 3.59
N GLY A 121 -8.65 -11.86 2.27
CA GLY A 121 -9.85 -12.27 1.53
C GLY A 121 -10.94 -11.18 1.42
N ARG A 122 -10.67 -9.99 1.94
CA ARG A 122 -11.53 -8.81 1.80
C ARG A 122 -11.58 -8.41 0.33
N THR A 123 -12.78 -8.31 -0.22
CA THR A 123 -13.02 -7.91 -1.61
C THR A 123 -13.50 -6.47 -1.72
N THR A 124 -14.42 -6.04 -0.84
CA THR A 124 -14.93 -4.66 -0.81
C THR A 124 -15.20 -4.18 0.61
N MET A 125 -15.20 -2.86 0.80
CA MET A 125 -15.74 -2.21 2.01
C MET A 125 -16.34 -0.84 1.69
N PRO A 126 -17.34 -0.39 2.46
CA PRO A 126 -17.81 0.98 2.38
C PRO A 126 -16.70 1.99 2.77
N ARG A 127 -16.57 3.09 2.03
CA ARG A 127 -15.70 4.24 2.35
C ARG A 127 -15.96 4.76 3.76
N LYS A 128 -17.24 4.80 4.16
CA LYS A 128 -17.67 5.21 5.51
C LYS A 128 -17.13 4.32 6.64
N THR A 129 -16.51 3.17 6.34
CA THR A 129 -15.85 2.37 7.37
C THR A 129 -14.49 2.94 7.78
N PHE A 130 -13.89 3.84 7.00
CA PHE A 130 -12.55 4.36 7.23
C PHE A 130 -12.57 5.83 7.66
N SER A 131 -11.72 6.25 8.59
CA SER A 131 -11.61 7.66 8.98
C SER A 131 -10.18 8.10 9.24
N LEU A 132 -9.87 9.38 9.08
CA LEU A 132 -8.57 9.94 9.49
C LEU A 132 -8.49 10.24 11.00
N ARG A 133 -9.61 10.24 11.71
CA ARG A 133 -9.67 10.59 13.14
C ARG A 133 -9.38 9.36 14.00
N ALA A 134 -8.54 9.54 15.02
CA ALA A 134 -8.33 8.56 16.06
C ALA A 134 -9.56 8.43 16.97
N GLY A 135 -9.84 7.22 17.45
CA GLY A 135 -10.88 6.96 18.45
C GLY A 135 -12.31 6.93 17.89
N ALA A 136 -12.76 5.71 17.52
CA ALA A 136 -14.12 5.14 17.57
C ALA A 136 -14.66 4.56 16.25
N THR A 137 -15.25 3.34 16.38
CA THR A 137 -16.03 2.46 15.46
C THR A 137 -15.55 2.23 14.03
N ARG A 138 -14.92 3.21 13.40
CA ARG A 138 -14.33 3.18 12.06
C ARG A 138 -12.86 2.78 12.15
N ARG A 139 -12.33 2.28 11.04
CA ARG A 139 -10.91 1.96 10.83
C ARG A 139 -10.15 3.26 10.60
N GLN A 140 -9.25 3.61 11.50
CA GLN A 140 -8.37 4.75 11.37
C GLN A 140 -7.40 4.50 10.22
N LEU A 141 -7.35 5.42 9.26
CA LEU A 141 -6.34 5.50 8.23
C LEU A 141 -5.23 6.43 8.70
N PHE A 142 -3.99 6.05 8.40
CA PHE A 142 -2.81 6.87 8.66
C PHE A 142 -2.36 7.50 7.34
N PRO A 143 -2.41 8.84 7.19
CA PRO A 143 -1.95 9.54 5.99
C PRO A 143 -0.55 9.13 5.52
N GLU A 144 0.38 9.02 6.46
CA GLU A 144 1.75 8.58 6.27
C GLU A 144 1.84 7.12 5.78
N ALA A 145 0.81 6.30 6.02
CA ALA A 145 0.78 4.92 5.56
C ALA A 145 0.01 4.77 4.23
N ILE A 146 -0.29 5.85 3.50
CA ILE A 146 -0.97 5.77 2.19
C ILE A 146 0.06 5.97 1.06
N TYR A 147 0.21 4.93 0.25
CA TYR A 147 1.13 4.86 -0.87
C TYR A 147 0.38 4.77 -2.19
N PHE A 148 0.68 5.69 -3.10
CA PHE A 148 0.24 5.62 -4.48
C PHE A 148 1.31 4.88 -5.27
N ILE A 149 0.93 3.78 -5.92
CA ILE A 149 1.86 2.93 -6.66
C ILE A 149 1.35 2.79 -8.09
N GLU A 150 2.21 3.14 -9.04
CA GLU A 150 1.89 3.09 -10.46
C GLU A 150 2.99 2.46 -11.29
N ARG A 151 2.57 1.92 -12.43
CA ARG A 151 3.40 1.36 -13.48
C ARG A 151 2.89 1.88 -14.84
N GLU A 152 3.80 2.49 -15.60
CA GLU A 152 3.58 2.79 -17.02
C GLU A 152 3.51 1.49 -17.84
N PHE A 153 2.70 1.47 -18.91
CA PHE A 153 2.47 0.25 -19.69
C PHE A 153 3.72 -0.24 -20.42
#